data_AF-F7K7J1-F1
#
_entry.id   AF-F7K7J1-F1
#
_cell.length_a   1.000
_cell.length_b   1.000
_cell.length_c   1.000
_cell.angle_alpha   90.00
_cell.angle_beta   90.00
_cell.angle_gamma   90.00
#
_symmetry.space_group_name_H-M   'P 1'
#
loop_
_entity.id
_entity.type
_entity.pdbx_description
1 polymer ?
#
loop_
_entity_poly.entity_id
_entity_poly.type
_entity_poly.pdbx_seq_one_letter_code
_entity_poly.pdbx_strand_id
1 'polypeptide(L)'
;MNNEKMGNFISEMRKSQNLTQKELAAKLEITDKAISKWERGISCPDISLLIPLAQILGVTTSELLNGEKCAAPEKSKDVLVEETLLYSDRSAAQKVDRVKGILFTCFSSSVILAAVICFICDFCITGQLTWSLLTASSLLFSWILLLPLFKARKNIIRKSLLVLTLTVIPYLAVLSRLLSLPAIYKMGAVIAIISLLGLWCIYIPFLKIPHRKLYVTGILLLVIIPIMWGINGTVSFFIQQPLDPSTKFVDSLTTLVLLIIAAFCFSKEFFRNRKQ
;
A
#
# COMPACT_ATOMS: atom_id res chain seq x y z
N MET A 1 52.54 1.60 -6.26
CA MET A 1 52.47 1.39 -4.81
C MET A 1 53.73 2.01 -4.21
N ASN A 2 53.61 3.06 -3.41
CA ASN A 2 54.77 3.66 -2.74
C ASN A 2 54.86 3.06 -1.34
N ASN A 3 55.77 2.10 -1.15
CA ASN A 3 55.93 1.38 0.11
C ASN A 3 56.33 2.30 1.27
N GLU A 4 57.04 3.40 0.99
CA GLU A 4 57.40 4.40 2.01
C GLU A 4 56.16 5.16 2.50
N LYS A 5 55.26 5.56 1.59
CA LYS A 5 54.00 6.23 1.97
C LYS A 5 53.12 5.32 2.82
N MET A 6 52.94 4.07 2.39
CA MET A 6 52.17 3.09 3.16
C MET A 6 52.81 2.80 4.53
N GLY A 7 54.13 2.66 4.58
CA GLY A 7 54.87 2.43 5.83
C GLY A 7 54.73 3.58 6.83
N ASN A 8 54.86 4.82 6.35
CA ASN A 8 54.65 6.01 7.17
C ASN A 8 53.22 6.08 7.70
N PHE A 9 52.23 5.81 6.84
CA PHE A 9 50.82 5.80 7.21
C PHE A 9 50.50 4.73 8.27
N ILE A 10 51.08 3.53 8.15
CA ILE A 10 50.96 2.47 9.17
C ILE A 10 51.54 2.94 10.52
N SER A 11 52.72 3.59 10.49
CA SER A 11 53.36 4.10 11.72
C SER A 11 52.53 5.20 12.37
N GLU A 12 51.98 6.13 11.58
CA GLU A 12 51.12 7.21 12.05
C GLU A 12 49.83 6.68 12.67
N MET A 13 49.13 5.77 11.97
CA MET A 13 47.88 5.19 12.47
C MET A 13 48.12 4.36 13.73
N ARG A 14 49.21 3.57 13.80
CA ARG A 14 49.59 2.83 15.01
C ARG A 14 49.83 3.77 16.20
N LYS A 15 50.61 4.84 15.99
CA LYS A 15 50.88 5.84 17.03
C LYS A 15 49.63 6.59 17.47
N SER A 16 48.71 6.89 16.55
CA SER A 16 47.42 7.52 16.86
C SER A 16 46.53 6.69 17.79
N GLN A 17 46.73 5.37 17.80
CA GLN A 17 46.04 4.43 18.69
C GLN A 17 46.86 4.05 19.94
N ASN A 18 48.01 4.70 20.17
CA ASN A 18 48.95 4.40 21.27
C ASN A 18 49.45 2.95 21.33
N LEU A 19 49.47 2.24 20.19
CA LEU A 19 49.93 0.86 20.14
C LEU A 19 51.45 0.78 19.98
N THR A 20 52.12 -0.17 20.62
CA THR A 20 53.53 -0.48 20.34
C THR A 20 53.67 -1.38 19.10
N GLN A 21 54.86 -1.43 18.48
CA GLN A 21 55.10 -2.36 17.36
C GLN A 21 54.91 -3.83 17.78
N LYS A 22 55.22 -4.17 19.04
CA LYS A 22 54.99 -5.51 19.60
C LYS A 22 53.51 -5.82 19.76
N GLU A 23 52.71 -4.85 20.22
CA GLU A 23 51.26 -5.02 20.37
C GLU A 23 50.55 -5.18 19.03
N LEU A 24 50.94 -4.38 18.02
CA LEU A 24 50.38 -4.52 16.69
C LEU A 24 50.76 -5.88 16.06
N ALA A 25 51.98 -6.35 16.32
CA ALA A 25 52.47 -7.65 15.83
C ALA A 25 51.74 -8.81 16.50
N ALA A 26 51.49 -8.72 17.81
CA ALA A 26 50.73 -9.70 18.55
C ALA A 26 49.28 -9.82 18.04
N LYS A 27 48.63 -8.69 17.70
CA LYS A 27 47.28 -8.68 17.13
C LYS A 27 47.18 -9.27 15.72
N LEU A 28 48.30 -9.31 14.98
CA LEU A 28 48.39 -9.84 13.62
C LEU A 28 49.05 -11.22 13.57
N GLU A 29 49.41 -11.80 14.72
CA GLU A 29 50.12 -13.08 14.84
C GLU A 29 51.44 -13.15 14.06
N ILE A 30 52.16 -12.02 14.00
CA ILE A 30 53.45 -11.89 13.31
C ILE A 30 54.55 -11.40 14.24
N THR A 31 55.77 -11.31 13.72
CA THR A 31 56.91 -10.75 14.44
C THR A 31 56.92 -9.22 14.40
N ASP A 32 57.33 -8.59 15.49
CA ASP A 32 57.57 -7.14 15.59
C ASP A 32 58.57 -6.62 14.53
N LYS A 33 59.54 -7.47 14.15
CA LYS A 33 60.48 -7.24 13.05
C LYS A 33 59.78 -7.03 11.71
N ALA A 34 58.66 -7.71 11.44
CA ALA A 34 57.91 -7.54 10.19
C ALA A 34 57.27 -6.14 10.12
N ILE A 35 56.65 -5.70 11.22
CA ILE A 35 56.07 -4.34 11.33
C ILE A 35 57.14 -3.27 11.21
N SER A 36 58.29 -3.45 11.86
CA SER A 36 59.42 -2.53 11.74
C SER A 36 59.94 -2.40 10.29
N LYS A 37 59.86 -3.46 9.48
CA LYS A 37 60.21 -3.40 8.05
C LYS A 37 59.14 -2.71 7.22
N TRP A 38 57.86 -2.91 7.53
CA TRP A 38 56.75 -2.22 6.88
C TRP A 38 56.77 -0.71 7.15
N GLU A 39 56.93 -0.30 8.41
CA GLU A 39 56.97 1.12 8.79
C GLU A 39 58.15 1.88 8.16
N ARG A 40 59.22 1.17 7.81
CA ARG A 40 60.40 1.75 7.13
C ARG A 40 60.34 1.63 5.60
N GLY A 41 59.25 1.11 5.04
CA GLY A 41 59.09 0.90 3.59
C GLY A 41 59.99 -0.19 2.99
N ILE A 42 60.69 -0.98 3.82
CA ILE A 42 61.65 -2.02 3.40
C ILE A 42 60.91 -3.24 2.81
N SER A 43 59.72 -3.53 3.32
CA SER A 43 58.84 -4.58 2.80
C SER A 43 57.38 -4.14 2.89
N CYS A 44 56.47 -4.85 2.23
CA CYS A 44 55.03 -4.62 2.32
C CYS A 44 54.32 -5.76 3.08
N PRO A 45 53.12 -5.53 3.64
CA PRO A 45 52.26 -6.59 4.14
C PRO A 45 51.82 -7.49 3.00
N ASP A 46 51.68 -8.78 3.27
CA ASP A 46 51.05 -9.71 2.33
C ASP A 46 49.55 -9.38 2.17
N ILE A 47 48.95 -9.74 1.04
CA ILE A 47 47.55 -9.49 0.70
C ILE A 47 46.62 -10.05 1.77
N SER A 48 46.97 -11.22 2.31
CA SER A 48 46.26 -11.87 3.42
C SER A 48 46.22 -11.03 4.69
N LEU A 49 47.24 -10.20 4.93
CA LEU A 49 47.40 -9.36 6.11
C LEU A 49 46.86 -7.93 5.92
N LEU A 50 46.55 -7.51 4.69
CA LEU A 50 46.05 -6.16 4.41
C LEU A 50 44.68 -5.90 5.07
N ILE A 51 43.75 -6.85 4.98
CA ILE A 51 42.41 -6.73 5.58
C ILE A 51 42.47 -6.65 7.11
N PRO A 52 43.11 -7.60 7.83
CA PRO A 52 43.19 -7.53 9.29
C PRO A 52 44.01 -6.33 9.78
N LEU A 53 45.07 -5.92 9.08
CA LEU A 53 45.84 -4.72 9.40
C LEU A 53 44.99 -3.44 9.27
N ALA A 54 44.20 -3.33 8.20
CA ALA A 54 43.28 -2.21 7.98
C ALA A 54 42.20 -2.14 9.08
N GLN A 55 41.63 -3.28 9.48
CA GLN A 55 40.65 -3.37 10.57
C GLN A 55 41.22 -2.95 11.93
N ILE A 56 42.44 -3.39 12.28
CA ILE A 56 43.08 -3.02 13.55
C ILE A 56 43.38 -1.51 13.58
N LEU A 57 43.87 -0.97 12.47
CA LEU A 57 44.20 0.45 12.33
C LEU A 57 42.97 1.35 12.12
N GLY A 58 41.79 0.78 11.89
CA GLY A 58 40.54 1.52 11.69
C GLY A 58 40.50 2.32 10.38
N VAL A 59 41.14 1.80 9.34
CA VAL A 59 41.21 2.37 7.99
C VAL A 59 40.75 1.36 6.95
N THR A 60 40.44 1.80 5.75
CA THR A 60 40.10 0.90 4.63
C THR A 60 41.37 0.34 4.00
N THR A 61 41.26 -0.81 3.32
CA THR A 61 42.38 -1.39 2.56
C THR A 61 42.85 -0.45 1.45
N SER A 62 41.95 0.35 0.87
CA SER A 62 42.29 1.37 -0.13
C SER A 62 43.12 2.52 0.44
N GLU A 63 42.79 2.99 1.65
CA GLU A 63 43.57 4.03 2.35
C GLU A 63 44.95 3.54 2.74
N LEU A 64 45.04 2.29 3.22
CA LEU A 64 46.30 1.64 3.57
C LEU A 64 47.24 1.55 2.35
N LEU A 65 46.72 1.12 1.20
CA LEU A 65 47.49 0.99 -0.05
C LEU A 65 47.88 2.35 -0.67
N ASN A 66 47.04 3.38 -0.48
CA ASN A 66 47.32 4.73 -0.95
C ASN A 66 48.24 5.52 0.01
N GLY A 67 48.36 5.08 1.27
CA GLY A 67 49.19 5.71 2.30
C GLY A 67 48.64 7.06 2.78
N GLU A 68 47.36 7.33 2.55
CA GLU A 68 46.70 8.60 2.86
C GLU A 68 45.27 8.31 3.32
N LYS A 69 44.82 9.02 4.36
CA LYS A 69 43.44 8.91 4.86
C LYS A 69 42.51 9.57 3.85
N CYS A 70 41.68 8.78 3.17
CA CYS A 70 40.67 9.34 2.29
C CYS A 70 39.57 9.92 3.18
N ALA A 71 39.24 11.19 3.01
CA ALA A 71 38.24 11.90 3.82
C ALA A 71 36.79 11.40 3.60
N ALA A 72 36.58 10.17 3.12
CA ALA A 72 35.26 9.58 2.92
C ALA A 72 35.09 8.36 3.85
N PRO A 73 34.26 8.47 4.91
CA PRO A 73 34.04 7.36 5.82
C PRO A 73 33.34 6.19 5.11
N GLU A 74 33.77 4.97 5.41
CA GLU A 74 33.18 3.71 4.91
C GLU A 74 31.72 3.48 5.35
N LYS A 75 31.19 4.33 6.25
CA LYS A 75 29.74 4.49 6.52
C LYS A 75 28.94 4.88 5.26
N SER A 76 29.59 5.26 4.17
CA SER A 76 28.96 5.70 2.93
C SER A 76 28.38 4.58 2.07
N LYS A 77 28.82 3.31 2.17
CA LYS A 77 28.28 2.26 1.28
C LYS A 77 26.83 1.92 1.60
N ASP A 78 26.51 1.67 2.86
CA ASP A 78 25.13 1.41 3.27
C ASP A 78 24.24 2.64 3.07
N VAL A 79 24.77 3.84 3.33
CA VAL A 79 24.04 5.10 3.13
C VAL A 79 23.82 5.41 1.65
N LEU A 80 24.80 5.17 0.77
CA LEU A 80 24.69 5.38 -0.67
C LEU A 80 23.76 4.34 -1.32
N VAL A 81 23.82 3.08 -0.87
CA VAL A 81 22.90 2.03 -1.31
C VAL A 81 21.48 2.35 -0.84
N GLU A 82 21.28 2.74 0.42
CA GLU A 82 19.97 3.14 0.95
C GLU A 82 19.43 4.39 0.22
N GLU A 83 20.27 5.38 -0.07
CA GLU A 83 19.90 6.57 -0.84
C GLU A 83 19.54 6.22 -2.29
N THR A 84 20.27 5.30 -2.92
CA THR A 84 19.99 4.80 -4.28
C THR A 84 18.69 3.99 -4.32
N LEU A 85 18.45 3.14 -3.31
CA LEU A 85 17.21 2.38 -3.17
C LEU A 85 16.02 3.32 -2.94
N LEU A 86 16.13 4.28 -2.02
CA LEU A 86 15.10 5.29 -1.78
C LEU A 86 14.82 6.15 -3.02
N TYR A 87 15.84 6.47 -3.82
CA TYR A 87 15.66 7.20 -5.08
C TYR A 87 14.86 6.39 -6.10
N SER A 88 15.20 5.09 -6.26
CA SER A 88 14.49 4.21 -7.19
C SER A 88 13.02 4.01 -6.78
N ASP A 89 12.73 3.81 -5.50
CA ASP A 89 11.35 3.71 -4.96
C ASP A 89 10.56 5.01 -5.14
N ARG A 90 11.17 6.17 -4.84
CA ARG A 90 10.51 7.49 -5.03
C ARG A 90 10.22 7.74 -6.50
N SER A 91 11.13 7.37 -7.40
CA SER A 91 10.93 7.52 -8.84
C SER A 91 9.82 6.60 -9.39
N ALA A 92 9.70 5.37 -8.87
CA ALA A 92 8.64 4.45 -9.21
C ALA A 92 7.28 4.96 -8.71
N ALA A 93 7.20 5.40 -7.45
CA ALA A 93 5.99 5.99 -6.88
C ALA A 93 5.56 7.26 -7.64
N GLN A 94 6.51 8.11 -8.06
CA GLN A 94 6.23 9.31 -8.85
C GLN A 94 5.70 8.97 -10.25
N LYS A 95 6.23 7.92 -10.91
CA LYS A 95 5.69 7.43 -12.19
C LYS A 95 4.26 6.94 -12.04
N VAL A 96 3.96 6.16 -10.99
CA VAL A 96 2.61 5.68 -10.70
C VAL A 96 1.64 6.84 -10.46
N ASP A 97 2.04 7.84 -9.67
CA ASP A 97 1.20 9.03 -9.40
C ASP A 97 0.98 9.86 -10.68
N ARG A 98 1.99 9.98 -11.55
CA ARG A 98 1.86 10.63 -12.86
C ARG A 98 0.89 9.88 -13.79
N VAL A 99 1.02 8.56 -13.90
CA VAL A 99 0.13 7.72 -14.73
C VAL A 99 -1.30 7.79 -14.21
N LYS A 100 -1.51 7.74 -12.89
CA LYS A 100 -2.84 7.92 -12.27
C LYS A 100 -3.43 9.29 -12.60
N GLY A 101 -2.63 10.35 -12.58
CA GLY A 101 -3.05 11.70 -12.95
C GLY A 101 -3.50 11.78 -14.42
N ILE A 102 -2.70 11.24 -15.34
CA ILE A 102 -3.03 11.20 -16.77
C ILE A 102 -4.31 10.39 -17.01
N LEU A 103 -4.41 9.21 -16.40
CA LEU A 103 -5.59 8.36 -16.51
C LEU A 103 -6.85 9.06 -15.98
N PHE A 104 -6.74 9.76 -14.85
CA PHE A 104 -7.84 10.56 -14.30
C PHE A 104 -8.27 11.69 -15.25
N THR A 105 -7.32 12.40 -15.85
CA THR A 105 -7.65 13.47 -16.81
C THR A 105 -8.34 12.94 -18.06
N CYS A 106 -7.87 11.82 -18.63
CA CYS A 106 -8.50 11.19 -19.80
C CYS A 106 -9.90 10.66 -19.48
N PHE A 107 -10.07 10.04 -18.30
CA PHE A 107 -11.37 9.58 -17.85
C PHE A 107 -12.34 10.75 -17.65
N SER A 108 -11.89 11.81 -16.99
CA SER A 108 -12.69 13.02 -16.77
C SER A 108 -13.09 13.69 -18.08
N SER A 109 -12.19 13.79 -19.06
CA SER A 109 -12.52 14.35 -20.37
C SER A 109 -13.53 13.49 -21.13
N SER A 110 -13.42 12.16 -21.02
CA SER A 110 -14.38 11.23 -21.63
C SER A 110 -15.78 11.37 -21.03
N VAL A 111 -15.88 11.50 -19.70
CA VAL A 111 -17.16 11.75 -19.01
C VAL A 111 -17.81 13.06 -19.43
N ILE A 112 -17.01 14.14 -19.54
CA ILE A 112 -17.51 15.45 -19.99
C ILE A 112 -18.01 15.37 -21.43
N LEU A 113 -17.23 14.77 -22.33
CA LEU A 113 -17.63 14.59 -23.72
C LEU A 113 -18.93 13.80 -23.84
N ALA A 114 -19.07 12.69 -23.10
CA ALA A 114 -20.28 11.89 -23.07
C ALA A 114 -21.49 12.70 -22.59
N ALA A 115 -21.33 13.50 -21.53
CA ALA A 115 -22.40 14.37 -21.03
C ALA A 115 -22.83 15.43 -22.07
N VAL A 116 -21.87 16.06 -22.75
CA VAL A 116 -22.13 17.05 -23.82
C VAL A 116 -22.87 16.42 -24.99
N ILE A 117 -22.45 15.22 -25.43
CA ILE A 117 -23.12 14.50 -26.52
C ILE A 117 -24.57 14.18 -26.12
N CYS A 118 -24.81 13.64 -24.92
CA CYS A 118 -26.16 13.37 -24.44
C CYS A 118 -27.04 14.63 -24.39
N PHE A 119 -26.47 15.77 -23.99
CA PHE A 119 -27.18 17.05 -23.93
C PHE A 119 -27.59 17.55 -25.32
N ILE A 120 -26.67 17.51 -26.29
CA ILE A 120 -26.94 17.92 -27.68
C ILE A 120 -28.01 17.01 -28.29
N CYS A 121 -27.89 15.68 -28.12
CA CYS A 121 -28.87 14.74 -28.64
C CYS A 121 -30.27 14.96 -28.04
N ASP A 122 -30.38 15.14 -26.72
CA ASP A 122 -31.67 15.37 -26.05
C ASP A 122 -32.32 16.67 -26.52
N PHE A 123 -31.54 17.75 -26.60
CA PHE A 123 -32.02 19.05 -27.09
C PHE A 123 -32.50 18.99 -28.54
N CYS A 124 -31.76 18.32 -29.43
CA CYS A 124 -32.14 18.20 -30.83
C CYS A 124 -33.38 17.32 -31.06
N ILE A 125 -33.60 16.29 -30.23
CA ILE A 125 -34.70 15.34 -30.40
C ILE A 125 -35.99 15.84 -29.75
N THR A 126 -35.91 16.27 -28.49
CA THR A 126 -37.11 16.57 -27.69
C THR A 126 -37.37 18.06 -27.54
N GLY A 127 -36.40 18.93 -27.85
CA GLY A 127 -36.47 20.37 -27.60
C GLY A 127 -36.51 20.74 -26.10
N GLN A 128 -36.39 19.76 -25.22
CA GLN A 128 -36.39 19.88 -23.76
C GLN A 128 -35.24 19.05 -23.17
N LEU A 129 -34.97 19.19 -21.87
CA LEU A 129 -33.85 18.52 -21.19
C LEU A 129 -34.37 17.50 -20.17
N THR A 130 -34.82 16.35 -20.66
CA THR A 130 -35.50 15.35 -19.83
C THR A 130 -34.57 14.19 -19.44
N TRP A 131 -34.12 13.41 -20.42
CA TRP A 131 -33.26 12.24 -20.17
C TRP A 131 -31.77 12.60 -20.03
N SER A 132 -31.33 13.72 -20.61
CA SER A 132 -29.94 14.17 -20.47
C SER A 132 -29.56 14.55 -19.04
N LEU A 133 -30.49 15.09 -18.24
CA LEU A 133 -30.25 15.37 -16.83
C LEU A 133 -30.02 14.09 -16.02
N LEU A 134 -30.68 12.99 -16.41
CA LEU A 134 -30.58 11.70 -15.75
C LEU A 134 -29.21 11.09 -16.02
N THR A 135 -28.78 11.12 -17.28
CA THR A 135 -27.45 10.64 -17.66
C THR A 135 -26.36 11.51 -17.06
N ALA A 136 -26.50 12.84 -17.07
CA ALA A 136 -25.54 13.76 -16.48
C ALA A 136 -25.37 13.54 -14.96
N SER A 137 -26.47 13.39 -14.21
CA SER A 137 -26.41 13.12 -12.76
C SER A 137 -25.74 11.77 -12.44
N SER A 138 -26.00 10.74 -13.24
CA SER A 138 -25.38 9.41 -13.12
C SER A 138 -23.88 9.46 -13.41
N LEU A 139 -23.48 10.20 -14.45
CA LEU A 139 -22.09 10.42 -14.81
C LEU A 139 -21.33 11.20 -13.73
N LEU A 140 -21.94 12.25 -13.18
CA LEU A 140 -21.37 13.02 -12.07
C LEU A 140 -21.20 12.15 -10.83
N PHE A 141 -22.21 11.34 -10.47
CA PHE A 141 -22.12 10.42 -9.34
C PHE A 141 -20.95 9.43 -9.51
N SER A 142 -20.84 8.80 -10.69
CA SER A 142 -19.74 7.88 -11.01
C SER A 142 -18.37 8.57 -10.96
N TRP A 143 -18.26 9.77 -11.52
CA TRP A 143 -17.03 10.56 -11.49
C TRP A 143 -16.58 10.89 -10.06
N ILE A 144 -17.51 11.35 -9.21
CA ILE A 144 -17.20 11.67 -7.80
C ILE A 144 -16.75 10.41 -7.04
N LEU A 145 -17.41 9.27 -7.26
CA LEU A 145 -17.08 8.00 -6.61
C LEU A 145 -15.67 7.51 -6.94
N LEU A 146 -15.19 7.80 -8.15
CA LEU A 146 -13.85 7.41 -8.61
C LEU A 146 -12.72 8.32 -8.09
N LEU A 147 -13.02 9.53 -7.61
CA LEU A 147 -12.01 10.50 -7.15
C LEU A 147 -11.02 9.94 -6.11
N PRO A 148 -11.45 9.18 -5.07
CA PRO A 148 -10.53 8.66 -4.05
C PRO A 148 -9.55 7.63 -4.61
N LEU A 149 -9.91 6.90 -5.67
CA LEU A 149 -9.04 5.89 -6.29
C LEU A 149 -7.84 6.53 -6.98
N PHE A 150 -8.04 7.71 -7.59
CA PHE A 150 -7.00 8.42 -8.32
C PHE A 150 -6.20 9.38 -7.44
N LYS A 151 -6.84 10.08 -6.50
CA LYS A 151 -6.19 11.15 -5.70
C LYS A 151 -5.64 10.66 -4.36
N ALA A 152 -6.15 9.56 -3.78
CA ALA A 152 -5.68 9.13 -2.47
C ALA A 152 -4.42 8.26 -2.56
N ARG A 153 -3.37 8.67 -1.84
CA ARG A 153 -2.13 7.88 -1.70
C ARG A 153 -2.18 6.85 -0.57
N LYS A 154 -2.95 7.14 0.48
CA LYS A 154 -3.14 6.30 1.67
C LYS A 154 -4.62 6.18 2.01
N ASN A 155 -5.00 5.04 2.59
CA ASN A 155 -6.37 4.74 3.02
C ASN A 155 -7.42 4.91 1.91
N ILE A 156 -7.08 4.46 0.69
CA ILE A 156 -7.93 4.57 -0.52
C ILE A 156 -9.34 4.02 -0.25
N ILE A 157 -9.41 2.84 0.37
CA ILE A 157 -10.68 2.17 0.66
C ILE A 157 -11.53 2.98 1.66
N ARG A 158 -10.94 3.59 2.71
CA ARG A 158 -11.69 4.45 3.66
C ARG A 158 -12.29 5.65 2.95
N LYS A 159 -11.48 6.33 2.13
CA LYS A 159 -11.90 7.54 1.44
C LYS A 159 -12.98 7.23 0.40
N SER A 160 -12.85 6.10 -0.32
CA SER A 160 -13.89 5.63 -1.24
C SER A 160 -15.20 5.34 -0.50
N LEU A 161 -15.15 4.62 0.63
CA LEU A 161 -16.32 4.31 1.43
C LEU A 161 -17.00 5.57 1.99
N LEU A 162 -16.21 6.55 2.45
CA LEU A 162 -16.72 7.85 2.91
C LEU A 162 -17.39 8.65 1.80
N VAL A 163 -16.79 8.69 0.60
CA VAL A 163 -17.40 9.36 -0.55
C VAL A 163 -18.70 8.67 -0.93
N LEU A 164 -18.74 7.33 -1.00
CA LEU A 164 -19.95 6.56 -1.27
C LEU A 164 -21.06 6.87 -0.25
N THR A 165 -20.76 6.88 1.06
CA THR A 165 -21.77 7.24 2.08
C THR A 165 -22.32 8.64 1.89
N LEU A 166 -21.48 9.59 1.48
CA LEU A 166 -21.86 10.99 1.35
C LEU A 166 -22.66 11.24 0.07
N THR A 167 -22.39 10.52 -1.02
CA THR A 167 -22.95 10.82 -2.35
C THR A 167 -24.18 10.02 -2.71
N VAL A 168 -24.37 8.81 -2.15
CA VAL A 168 -25.50 7.92 -2.51
C VAL A 168 -26.86 8.53 -2.18
N ILE A 169 -27.02 9.11 -0.97
CA ILE A 169 -28.31 9.69 -0.56
C ILE A 169 -28.67 10.93 -1.38
N PRO A 170 -27.76 11.91 -1.59
CA PRO A 170 -28.01 13.03 -2.50
C PRO A 170 -28.33 12.58 -3.93
N TYR A 171 -27.63 11.58 -4.45
CA TYR A 171 -27.89 11.04 -5.78
C TYR A 171 -29.30 10.45 -5.89
N LEU A 172 -29.74 9.65 -4.91
CA LEU A 172 -31.11 9.12 -4.87
C LEU A 172 -32.17 10.23 -4.78
N ALA A 173 -31.88 11.33 -4.06
CA ALA A 173 -32.78 12.47 -3.98
C ALA A 173 -32.93 13.19 -5.33
N VAL A 174 -31.82 13.39 -6.05
CA VAL A 174 -31.82 13.95 -7.41
C VAL A 174 -32.60 13.03 -8.36
N LEU A 175 -32.30 11.73 -8.31
CA LEU A 175 -32.96 10.71 -9.14
C LEU A 175 -34.47 10.69 -8.92
N SER A 176 -34.92 10.77 -7.67
CA SER A 176 -36.35 10.77 -7.33
C SER A 176 -37.08 12.03 -7.80
N ARG A 177 -36.43 13.20 -7.72
CA ARG A 177 -36.98 14.45 -8.27
C ARG A 177 -37.08 14.40 -9.79
N LEU A 178 -36.06 13.86 -10.45
CA LEU A 178 -36.00 13.84 -11.90
C LEU A 178 -36.97 12.84 -12.53
N LEU A 179 -37.17 11.68 -11.89
CA LEU A 179 -38.15 10.68 -12.32
C LEU A 179 -39.58 10.99 -11.82
N SER A 180 -39.77 12.02 -10.98
CA SER A 180 -41.06 12.32 -10.33
C SER A 180 -41.65 11.14 -9.55
N LEU A 181 -40.80 10.22 -9.07
CA LEU A 181 -41.20 9.01 -8.35
C LEU A 181 -40.65 9.08 -6.89
N PRO A 182 -41.47 9.50 -5.91
CA PRO A 182 -41.03 9.61 -4.51
C PRO A 182 -40.75 8.25 -3.88
N ALA A 183 -41.31 7.18 -4.43
CA ALA A 183 -41.03 5.80 -4.04
C ALA A 183 -39.53 5.46 -4.15
N ILE A 184 -38.84 5.93 -5.20
CA ILE A 184 -37.42 5.65 -5.43
C ILE A 184 -36.57 6.17 -4.27
N TYR A 185 -36.84 7.39 -3.79
CA TYR A 185 -36.09 7.93 -2.66
C TYR A 185 -36.42 7.20 -1.35
N LYS A 186 -37.70 6.98 -1.05
CA LYS A 186 -38.11 6.32 0.20
C LYS A 186 -37.58 4.89 0.31
N MET A 187 -37.72 4.11 -0.76
CA MET A 187 -37.25 2.72 -0.81
C MET A 187 -35.72 2.67 -0.90
N GLY A 188 -35.15 3.43 -1.85
CA GLY A 188 -33.72 3.43 -2.14
C GLY A 188 -32.89 3.93 -0.96
N ALA A 189 -33.35 4.93 -0.20
CA ALA A 189 -32.62 5.43 0.95
C ALA A 189 -32.51 4.39 2.07
N VAL A 190 -33.59 3.64 2.36
CA VAL A 190 -33.56 2.58 3.38
C VAL A 190 -32.61 1.46 2.97
N ILE A 191 -32.69 1.00 1.71
CA ILE A 191 -31.80 -0.02 1.16
C ILE A 191 -30.34 0.46 1.20
N ALA A 192 -30.09 1.71 0.78
CA ALA A 192 -28.75 2.30 0.82
C ALA A 192 -28.18 2.35 2.24
N ILE A 193 -28.98 2.71 3.25
CA ILE A 193 -28.53 2.73 4.66
C ILE A 193 -28.11 1.33 5.11
N ILE A 194 -28.93 0.31 4.83
CA ILE A 194 -28.62 -1.10 5.17
C ILE A 194 -27.31 -1.54 4.48
N SER A 195 -27.16 -1.25 3.18
CA SER A 195 -25.94 -1.62 2.43
C SER A 195 -24.69 -0.88 2.92
N LEU A 196 -24.81 0.41 3.24
CA LEU A 196 -23.69 1.22 3.74
C LEU A 196 -23.24 0.75 5.13
N LEU A 197 -24.18 0.51 6.04
CA LEU A 197 -23.87 -0.08 7.35
C LEU A 197 -23.17 -1.43 7.19
N GLY A 198 -23.67 -2.26 6.27
CA GLY A 198 -23.05 -3.51 5.89
C GLY A 198 -21.59 -3.34 5.46
N LEU A 199 -21.32 -2.47 4.50
CA LEU A 199 -19.95 -2.20 4.02
C LEU A 199 -19.00 -1.70 5.12
N TRP A 200 -19.47 -0.87 6.06
CA TRP A 200 -18.67 -0.45 7.21
C TRP A 200 -18.40 -1.59 8.20
N CYS A 201 -19.40 -2.43 8.47
CA CYS A 201 -19.26 -3.62 9.30
C CYS A 201 -18.27 -4.63 8.69
N ILE A 202 -18.18 -4.68 7.37
CA ILE A 202 -17.18 -5.48 6.64
C ILE A 202 -15.79 -4.85 6.76
N TYR A 203 -15.70 -3.52 6.61
CA TYR A 203 -14.43 -2.81 6.56
C TYR A 203 -13.68 -2.76 7.91
N ILE A 204 -14.39 -2.56 9.03
CA ILE A 204 -13.78 -2.37 10.36
C ILE A 204 -12.98 -3.60 10.86
N PRO A 205 -13.48 -4.84 10.74
CA PRO A 205 -12.75 -6.04 11.14
C PRO A 205 -11.41 -6.22 10.42
N PHE A 206 -11.34 -5.90 9.12
CA PHE A 206 -10.10 -5.95 8.34
C PHE A 206 -9.02 -4.98 8.86
N LEU A 207 -9.42 -3.89 9.50
CA LEU A 207 -8.53 -2.94 10.14
C LEU A 207 -8.03 -3.41 11.50
N LYS A 208 -8.92 -3.98 12.30
CA LYS A 208 -8.63 -4.31 13.70
C LYS A 208 -7.83 -5.62 13.84
N ILE A 209 -7.95 -6.57 12.91
CA ILE A 209 -7.37 -7.91 13.04
C ILE A 209 -6.58 -8.30 11.76
N PRO A 210 -5.39 -7.74 11.51
CA PRO A 210 -4.63 -8.02 10.29
C PRO A 210 -4.04 -9.43 10.22
N HIS A 211 -3.75 -10.05 11.37
CA HIS A 211 -3.05 -11.35 11.43
C HIS A 211 -3.96 -12.58 11.28
N ARG A 212 -5.26 -12.45 11.55
CA ARG A 212 -6.23 -13.58 11.49
C ARG A 212 -7.19 -13.45 10.31
N LYS A 213 -6.64 -13.48 9.09
CA LYS A 213 -7.41 -13.29 7.84
C LYS A 213 -8.59 -14.27 7.72
N LEU A 214 -8.40 -15.54 8.08
CA LEU A 214 -9.45 -16.58 8.04
C LEU A 214 -10.59 -16.31 9.04
N TYR A 215 -10.26 -15.77 10.21
CA TYR A 215 -11.26 -15.37 11.21
C TYR A 215 -12.09 -14.19 10.71
N VAL A 216 -11.43 -13.18 10.15
CA VAL A 216 -12.10 -12.00 9.57
C VAL A 216 -13.02 -12.38 8.41
N THR A 217 -12.59 -13.31 7.54
CA THR A 217 -13.48 -13.82 6.48
C THR A 217 -14.70 -14.56 7.02
N GLY A 218 -14.57 -15.28 8.14
CA GLY A 218 -15.73 -15.91 8.80
C GLY A 218 -16.73 -14.88 9.32
N ILE A 219 -16.26 -13.82 9.98
CA ILE A 219 -17.11 -12.71 10.45
C ILE A 219 -17.79 -12.00 9.27
N LEU A 220 -17.05 -11.75 8.19
CA LEU A 220 -17.58 -11.14 6.97
C LEU A 220 -18.77 -11.92 6.41
N LEU A 221 -18.66 -13.24 6.30
CA LEU A 221 -19.73 -14.09 5.78
C LEU A 221 -21.00 -14.02 6.66
N LEU A 222 -20.83 -13.94 7.98
CA LEU A 222 -21.95 -13.76 8.90
C LEU A 222 -22.62 -12.40 8.78
N VAL A 223 -21.87 -11.33 8.50
CA VAL A 223 -22.41 -9.98 8.31
C VAL A 223 -23.27 -9.88 7.03
N ILE A 224 -22.98 -10.68 6.00
CA ILE A 224 -23.74 -10.69 4.74
C ILE A 224 -25.18 -11.18 4.94
N ILE A 225 -25.40 -12.13 5.86
CA ILE A 225 -26.72 -12.74 6.12
C ILE A 225 -27.79 -11.70 6.51
N PRO A 226 -27.63 -10.90 7.58
CA PRO A 226 -28.62 -9.90 7.97
C PRO A 226 -28.78 -8.79 6.93
N ILE A 227 -27.74 -8.47 6.15
CA ILE A 227 -27.83 -7.48 5.06
C ILE A 227 -28.79 -8.00 3.98
N MET A 228 -28.64 -9.25 3.54
CA MET A 228 -29.48 -9.83 2.49
C MET A 228 -30.94 -9.89 2.92
N TRP A 229 -31.22 -10.45 4.11
CA TRP A 229 -32.57 -10.51 4.65
C TRP A 229 -33.18 -9.12 4.89
N GLY A 230 -32.38 -8.16 5.35
CA GLY A 230 -32.81 -6.77 5.53
C GLY A 230 -33.20 -6.09 4.22
N ILE A 231 -32.42 -6.27 3.16
CA ILE A 231 -32.73 -5.71 1.83
C ILE A 231 -34.01 -6.35 1.29
N ASN A 232 -34.10 -7.67 1.25
CA ASN A 232 -35.25 -8.36 0.68
C ASN A 232 -36.54 -8.11 1.47
N GLY A 233 -36.45 -8.04 2.81
CA GLY A 233 -37.56 -7.64 3.66
C GLY A 233 -38.02 -6.20 3.40
N THR A 234 -37.08 -5.27 3.22
CA THR A 234 -37.39 -3.87 2.86
C THR A 234 -38.11 -3.80 1.51
N VAL A 235 -37.61 -4.52 0.50
CA VAL A 235 -38.21 -4.57 -0.83
C VAL A 235 -39.65 -5.12 -0.77
N SER A 236 -39.88 -6.24 -0.06
CA SER A 236 -41.22 -6.81 0.08
C SER A 236 -42.19 -5.89 0.83
N PHE A 237 -41.74 -5.22 1.89
CA PHE A 237 -42.55 -4.24 2.61
C PHE A 237 -43.06 -3.12 1.68
N PHE A 238 -42.18 -2.66 0.80
CA PHE A 238 -42.45 -1.54 -0.07
C PHE A 238 -43.21 -1.89 -1.36
N ILE A 239 -43.03 -3.10 -1.89
CA ILE A 239 -43.80 -3.63 -3.03
C ILE A 239 -45.18 -4.13 -2.59
N GLN A 240 -45.42 -4.30 -1.27
CA GLN A 240 -46.65 -4.86 -0.70
C GLN A 240 -47.01 -6.26 -1.23
N GLN A 241 -46.05 -6.93 -1.85
CA GLN A 241 -46.16 -8.32 -2.28
C GLN A 241 -45.28 -9.19 -1.39
N PRO A 242 -45.77 -10.35 -0.93
CA PRO A 242 -44.92 -11.30 -0.25
C PRO A 242 -43.83 -11.77 -1.21
N LEU A 243 -42.60 -11.94 -0.70
CA LEU A 243 -41.53 -12.55 -1.48
C LEU A 243 -42.00 -13.90 -2.05
N ASP A 244 -41.72 -14.11 -3.33
CA ASP A 244 -41.98 -15.37 -4.00
C ASP A 244 -41.34 -16.53 -3.23
N PRO A 245 -42.02 -17.70 -3.13
CA PRO A 245 -41.48 -18.86 -2.43
C PRO A 245 -40.09 -19.28 -2.92
N SER A 246 -39.81 -19.09 -4.21
CA SER A 246 -38.50 -19.33 -4.82
C SER A 246 -37.41 -18.43 -4.24
N THR A 247 -37.67 -17.13 -4.09
CA THR A 247 -36.70 -16.17 -3.52
C THR A 247 -36.40 -16.47 -2.06
N LYS A 248 -37.43 -16.79 -1.25
CA LYS A 248 -37.24 -17.23 0.14
C LYS A 248 -36.42 -18.52 0.25
N PHE A 249 -36.64 -19.46 -0.67
CA PHE A 249 -35.86 -20.70 -0.73
C PHE A 249 -34.40 -20.42 -1.07
N VAL A 250 -34.12 -19.56 -2.05
CA VAL A 250 -32.76 -19.15 -2.43
C VAL A 250 -32.07 -18.43 -1.27
N ASP A 251 -32.76 -17.53 -0.56
CA ASP A 251 -32.23 -16.86 0.63
C ASP A 251 -31.91 -17.86 1.74
N SER A 252 -32.79 -18.82 2.00
CA SER A 252 -32.55 -19.87 2.99
C SER A 252 -31.36 -20.76 2.62
N LEU A 253 -31.26 -21.17 1.35
CA LEU A 253 -30.14 -21.97 0.87
C LEU A 253 -28.81 -21.21 0.95
N THR A 254 -28.79 -19.94 0.52
CA THR A 254 -27.59 -19.10 0.57
C THR A 254 -27.15 -18.86 2.01
N THR A 255 -28.07 -18.62 2.95
CA THR A 255 -27.72 -18.52 4.37
C THR A 255 -27.10 -19.80 4.92
N LEU A 256 -27.64 -20.98 4.58
CA LEU A 256 -27.05 -22.26 4.99
C LEU A 256 -25.63 -22.42 4.45
N VAL A 257 -25.41 -22.14 3.16
CA VAL A 257 -24.09 -22.23 2.52
C VAL A 257 -23.10 -21.25 3.18
N LEU A 258 -23.51 -20.01 3.43
CA LEU A 258 -22.67 -19.00 4.09
C LEU A 258 -22.29 -19.43 5.52
N LEU A 259 -23.22 -20.03 6.28
CA LEU A 259 -22.95 -20.56 7.61
C LEU A 259 -21.96 -21.72 7.59
N ILE A 260 -22.09 -22.66 6.64
CA ILE A 260 -21.15 -23.78 6.48
C ILE A 260 -19.75 -23.26 6.16
N ILE A 261 -19.63 -22.32 5.22
CA ILE A 261 -18.33 -21.74 4.85
C ILE A 261 -17.73 -20.96 6.03
N ALA A 262 -18.54 -20.18 6.76
CA ALA A 262 -18.09 -19.48 7.95
C ALA A 262 -17.57 -20.43 9.03
N ALA A 263 -18.30 -21.52 9.31
CA ALA A 263 -17.90 -22.56 10.27
C ALA A 263 -16.59 -23.25 9.85
N PHE A 264 -16.41 -23.52 8.55
CA PHE A 264 -15.16 -24.05 8.01
C PHE A 264 -13.99 -23.07 8.20
N CYS A 265 -14.18 -21.78 7.91
CA CYS A 265 -13.18 -20.74 8.12
C CYS A 265 -12.75 -20.64 9.59
N PHE A 266 -13.71 -20.66 10.53
CA PHE A 266 -13.41 -20.64 11.96
C PHE A 266 -12.70 -21.91 12.43
N SER A 267 -13.13 -23.07 11.96
CA SER A 267 -12.52 -24.36 12.30
C SER A 267 -11.07 -24.43 11.83
N LYS A 268 -10.81 -24.04 10.57
CA LYS A 268 -9.45 -24.01 10.01
C LYS A 268 -8.53 -23.05 10.77
N GLU A 269 -9.04 -21.90 11.19
CA GLU A 269 -8.27 -20.95 12.01
C GLU A 269 -7.98 -21.51 13.41
N PHE A 270 -8.95 -22.18 14.03
CA PHE A 270 -8.78 -22.82 15.33
C PHE A 270 -7.68 -23.91 15.30
N PHE A 271 -7.69 -24.77 14.28
CA PHE A 271 -6.65 -25.79 14.11
C PHE A 271 -5.27 -25.19 13.80
N ARG A 272 -5.21 -24.07 13.06
CA ARG A 272 -3.95 -23.37 12.77
C ARG A 272 -3.30 -22.82 14.05
N ASN A 273 -4.09 -22.26 14.95
CA ASN A 273 -3.60 -21.73 16.23
C ASN A 273 -3.18 -22.82 17.23
N ARG A 274 -3.61 -24.08 17.06
CA ARG A 274 -3.13 -25.20 17.89
C ARG A 274 -1.76 -25.75 17.46
N LYS A 275 -1.29 -25.41 16.25
CA LYS A 275 -0.03 -25.90 15.68
C LYS A 275 1.15 -24.92 15.85
N GLN A 276 0.89 -23.71 16.34
CA GLN A 276 1.89 -22.68 16.67
C GLN A 276 2.04 -22.58 18.19
#